data_AF-A0A953FG32-F1
#
_entry.id   AF-A0A953FG32-F1
#
_cell.length_a   1.000
_cell.length_b   1.000
_cell.length_c   1.000
_cell.angle_alpha   90.00
_cell.angle_beta   90.00
_cell.angle_gamma   90.00
#
_symmetry.space_group_name_H-M   'P 1'
#
loop_
_entity.id
_entity.type
_entity.pdbx_description
1 polymer ?
#
loop_
_entity_poly.entity_id
_entity_poly.type
_entity_poly.pdbx_seq_one_letter_code
_entity_poly.pdbx_strand_id
1 'polypeptide(L)'
;KTLAVIMTKALHILIIGMCFSLSSCMGEPEKHEDFMSRSDCFVYKNEVEVEDYDFGRVEFIDTTKASGCVKTQLSNVYLLYQDTTFIAVYNQHPKNSITDIERFKKMYRTDTTQLSVYVKFDTGITLTIIRLCKDSKNDNFYYGKYVDWRVIKYTTTTNPYLQTENELITTWYKWTE
;
A
#
# COMPACT_ATOMS: atom_id res chain seq x y z
N LYS A 1 -56.59 19.34 -7.42
CA LYS A 1 -56.16 18.27 -6.47
C LYS A 1 -55.92 16.92 -7.18
N THR A 2 -56.75 16.53 -8.14
CA THR A 2 -56.63 15.25 -8.88
C THR A 2 -55.40 15.17 -9.80
N LEU A 3 -55.00 16.27 -10.48
CA LEU A 3 -53.83 16.29 -11.36
C LEU A 3 -52.50 16.07 -10.63
N ALA A 4 -52.35 16.65 -9.44
CA ALA A 4 -51.15 16.53 -8.64
C ALA A 4 -50.90 15.07 -8.18
N VAL A 5 -51.96 14.35 -7.79
CA VAL A 5 -51.86 12.94 -7.37
C VAL A 5 -51.45 12.02 -8.53
N ILE A 6 -51.88 12.32 -9.76
CA ILE A 6 -51.52 11.53 -10.96
C ILE A 6 -50.06 11.77 -11.33
N MET A 7 -49.57 13.02 -11.27
CA MET A 7 -48.15 13.33 -11.52
C MET A 7 -47.22 12.68 -10.50
N THR A 8 -47.59 12.65 -9.21
CA THR A 8 -46.76 11.99 -8.19
C THR A 8 -46.67 10.49 -8.41
N LYS A 9 -47.76 9.82 -8.82
CA LYS A 9 -47.76 8.39 -9.14
C LYS A 9 -46.93 8.07 -10.39
N ALA A 10 -47.01 8.91 -11.42
CA ALA A 10 -46.20 8.75 -12.63
C ALA A 10 -44.69 8.89 -12.35
N LEU A 11 -44.30 9.85 -11.48
CA LEU A 11 -42.91 10.04 -11.06
C LEU A 11 -42.37 8.82 -10.29
N HIS A 12 -43.16 8.22 -9.39
CA HIS A 12 -42.75 7.03 -8.64
C HIS A 12 -42.56 5.82 -9.56
N ILE A 13 -43.45 5.61 -10.54
CA ILE A 13 -43.32 4.52 -11.51
C ILE A 13 -42.06 4.69 -12.37
N LEU A 14 -41.73 5.93 -12.74
CA LEU A 14 -40.55 6.25 -13.55
C LEU A 14 -39.24 6.03 -12.78
N ILE A 15 -39.21 6.38 -11.48
CA ILE A 15 -38.07 6.10 -10.59
C ILE A 15 -37.88 4.58 -10.41
N ILE A 16 -38.96 3.84 -10.16
CA ILE A 16 -38.90 2.38 -10.01
C ILE A 16 -38.43 1.73 -11.31
N GLY A 17 -38.94 2.16 -12.46
CA GLY A 17 -38.50 1.69 -13.79
C GLY A 17 -37.02 1.97 -14.05
N MET A 18 -36.52 3.15 -13.67
CA MET A 18 -35.08 3.46 -13.76
C MET A 18 -34.25 2.55 -12.86
N CYS A 19 -34.66 2.31 -11.61
CA CYS A 19 -33.96 1.40 -10.71
C CYS A 19 -33.90 -0.04 -11.26
N PHE A 20 -34.98 -0.53 -11.89
CA PHE A 20 -35.00 -1.84 -12.57
C PHE A 20 -34.09 -1.89 -13.80
N SER A 21 -34.01 -0.80 -14.57
CA SER A 21 -33.11 -0.73 -15.73
C SER A 21 -31.62 -0.68 -15.33
N LEU A 22 -31.31 -0.03 -14.20
CA LEU A 22 -29.95 0.05 -13.67
C LEU A 22 -29.49 -1.28 -13.07
N SER A 23 -30.38 -2.04 -12.43
CA SER A 23 -30.07 -3.38 -11.92
C SER A 23 -29.91 -4.43 -13.03
N SER A 24 -30.58 -4.26 -14.19
CA SER A 24 -30.31 -5.09 -15.37
C SER A 24 -28.98 -4.78 -16.09
N CYS A 25 -28.35 -3.65 -15.77
CA CYS A 25 -27.00 -3.31 -16.24
C CYS A 25 -25.89 -3.71 -15.25
N MET A 26 -26.24 -4.17 -14.04
CA MET A 26 -25.28 -4.84 -13.16
C MET A 26 -24.97 -6.21 -13.77
N GLY A 27 -23.91 -6.27 -14.59
CA GLY A 27 -23.32 -7.54 -14.99
C GLY A 27 -23.00 -8.39 -13.76
N GLU A 28 -22.83 -9.70 -13.96
CA GLU A 28 -22.53 -10.63 -12.87
C GLU A 28 -21.39 -10.08 -11.99
N PRO A 29 -21.61 -9.95 -10.66
CA PRO A 29 -20.61 -9.39 -9.75
C PRO A 29 -19.24 -10.07 -9.86
N GLU A 30 -19.23 -11.38 -10.14
CA GLU A 30 -18.01 -12.16 -10.37
C GLU A 30 -17.21 -11.70 -11.60
N LYS A 31 -17.88 -11.31 -12.69
CA LYS A 31 -17.23 -10.78 -13.89
C LYS A 31 -16.68 -9.37 -13.67
N HIS A 32 -17.36 -8.58 -12.83
CA HIS A 32 -16.87 -7.27 -12.42
C HIS A 32 -15.62 -7.40 -11.55
N GLU A 33 -15.64 -8.25 -10.53
CA GLU A 33 -14.47 -8.52 -9.68
C GLU A 33 -13.28 -9.08 -10.48
N ASP A 34 -13.52 -10.02 -11.39
CA ASP A 34 -12.46 -10.56 -12.27
C ASP A 34 -11.84 -9.46 -13.15
N PHE A 35 -12.65 -8.59 -13.77
CA PHE A 35 -12.14 -7.45 -14.53
C PHE A 35 -11.34 -6.47 -13.67
N MET A 36 -11.84 -6.11 -12.49
CA MET A 36 -11.17 -5.21 -11.55
C MET A 36 -9.90 -5.83 -10.95
N SER A 37 -9.80 -7.16 -10.89
CA SER A 37 -8.59 -7.87 -10.43
C SER A 37 -7.46 -7.86 -11.46
N ARG A 38 -7.79 -7.70 -12.75
CA ARG A 38 -6.83 -7.71 -13.88
C ARG A 38 -6.41 -6.31 -14.33
N SER A 39 -7.03 -5.27 -13.78
CA SER A 39 -6.77 -3.87 -14.12
C SER A 39 -5.78 -3.24 -13.12
N ASP A 40 -5.30 -2.03 -13.42
CA ASP A 40 -4.45 -1.26 -12.50
C ASP A 40 -5.12 -1.09 -11.12
N CYS A 41 -4.34 -1.28 -10.05
CA CYS A 41 -4.76 -1.11 -8.67
C CYS A 41 -4.99 0.38 -8.35
N PHE A 42 -6.18 0.91 -8.64
CA PHE A 42 -6.60 2.23 -8.18
C PHE A 42 -7.19 2.16 -6.78
N VAL A 43 -6.53 2.81 -5.81
CA VAL A 43 -7.00 2.89 -4.43
C VAL A 43 -7.93 4.09 -4.26
N TYR A 44 -9.16 3.85 -3.81
CA TYR A 44 -10.10 4.91 -3.48
C TYR A 44 -10.01 5.30 -2.01
N LYS A 45 -10.27 6.58 -1.71
CA LYS A 45 -10.15 7.11 -0.34
C LYS A 45 -11.05 6.39 0.68
N ASN A 46 -12.23 5.92 0.27
CA ASN A 46 -13.15 5.18 1.12
C ASN A 46 -12.71 3.73 1.38
N GLU A 47 -11.68 3.24 0.69
CA GLU A 47 -11.08 1.92 0.90
C GLU A 47 -9.91 1.96 1.88
N VAL A 48 -9.50 3.16 2.33
CA VAL A 48 -8.36 3.35 3.23
C VAL A 48 -8.86 3.59 4.66
N GLU A 49 -8.39 2.78 5.58
CA GLU A 49 -8.54 2.99 7.02
C GLU A 49 -7.29 3.63 7.58
N VAL A 50 -7.49 4.41 8.65
CA VAL A 50 -6.44 5.19 9.29
C VAL A 50 -6.50 4.94 10.79
N GLU A 51 -5.36 4.55 11.35
CA GLU A 51 -5.18 4.38 12.78
C GLU A 51 -4.04 5.26 13.28
N ASP A 52 -4.29 6.02 14.35
CA ASP A 52 -3.29 6.86 15.01
C ASP A 52 -2.78 6.17 16.28
N TYR A 53 -1.46 6.12 16.42
CA TYR A 53 -0.75 5.57 17.58
C TYR A 53 0.29 6.55 18.09
N ASP A 54 0.77 6.34 19.32
CA ASP A 54 1.87 7.13 19.90
C ASP A 54 3.16 7.06 19.06
N PHE A 55 3.36 5.95 18.33
CA PHE A 55 4.53 5.76 17.47
C PHE A 55 4.33 6.28 16.04
N GLY A 56 3.14 6.75 15.66
CA GLY A 56 2.84 7.24 14.31
C GLY A 56 1.45 6.87 13.78
N ARG A 57 1.21 7.22 12.52
CA ARG A 57 -0.05 6.94 11.82
C ARG A 57 0.11 5.71 10.93
N VAL A 58 -0.87 4.82 10.92
CA VAL A 58 -0.90 3.64 10.04
C VAL A 58 -2.08 3.78 9.09
N GLU A 59 -1.82 3.63 7.79
CA GLU A 59 -2.87 3.53 6.77
C GLU A 59 -2.86 2.12 6.17
N PHE A 60 -4.03 1.56 5.90
CA PHE A 60 -4.18 0.25 5.28
C PHE A 60 -5.52 0.11 4.56
N ILE A 61 -5.67 -0.95 3.78
CA ILE A 61 -6.87 -1.20 2.98
C ILE A 61 -7.95 -1.90 3.81
N ASP A 62 -9.15 -1.32 3.85
CA ASP A 62 -10.38 -1.98 4.28
C ASP A 62 -10.84 -2.99 3.22
N THR A 63 -10.49 -4.25 3.43
CA THR A 63 -10.89 -5.35 2.53
C THR A 63 -12.40 -5.60 2.45
N THR A 64 -13.19 -5.01 3.34
CA THR A 64 -14.67 -5.06 3.28
C THR A 64 -15.24 -4.04 2.30
N LYS A 65 -14.51 -2.96 2.02
CA LYS A 65 -14.90 -1.88 1.09
C LYS A 65 -14.16 -1.95 -0.25
N ALA A 66 -12.94 -2.47 -0.25
CA ALA A 66 -12.14 -2.63 -1.45
C ALA A 66 -12.61 -3.78 -2.34
N SER A 67 -12.39 -3.67 -3.64
CA SER A 67 -12.64 -4.71 -4.64
C SER A 67 -11.40 -5.02 -5.50
N GLY A 68 -11.45 -6.12 -6.25
CA GLY A 68 -10.47 -6.47 -7.28
C GLY A 68 -9.01 -6.48 -6.83
N CYS A 69 -8.16 -5.79 -7.60
CA CYS A 69 -6.70 -5.74 -7.42
C CYS A 69 -6.33 -5.19 -6.03
N VAL A 70 -7.00 -4.14 -5.55
CA VAL A 70 -6.72 -3.50 -4.26
C VAL A 70 -6.95 -4.47 -3.12
N LYS A 71 -8.10 -5.15 -3.11
CA LYS A 71 -8.42 -6.14 -2.08
C LYS A 71 -7.45 -7.32 -2.08
N THR A 72 -7.05 -7.80 -3.25
CA THR A 72 -6.23 -9.02 -3.37
C THR A 72 -4.75 -8.76 -3.13
N GLN A 73 -4.20 -7.67 -3.65
CA GLN A 73 -2.76 -7.39 -3.61
C GLN A 73 -2.34 -6.49 -2.44
N LEU A 74 -3.23 -5.63 -1.95
CA LEU A 74 -2.90 -4.64 -0.92
C LEU A 74 -3.48 -4.95 0.46
N SER A 75 -4.24 -6.04 0.61
CA SER A 75 -4.86 -6.44 1.90
C SER A 75 -3.87 -6.68 3.04
N ASN A 76 -2.61 -7.02 2.71
CA ASN A 76 -1.55 -7.28 3.69
C ASN A 76 -0.47 -6.19 3.69
N VAL A 77 -0.80 -5.00 3.20
CA VAL A 77 0.12 -3.85 3.12
C VAL A 77 -0.37 -2.75 4.06
N TYR A 78 0.56 -2.26 4.88
CA TYR A 78 0.34 -1.16 5.79
C TYR A 78 1.37 -0.06 5.48
N LEU A 79 0.95 1.20 5.48
CA LEU A 79 1.84 2.34 5.39
C LEU A 79 1.98 2.95 6.78
N LEU A 80 3.15 2.75 7.39
CA LEU A 80 3.49 3.37 8.66
C LEU A 80 4.13 4.74 8.41
N TYR A 81 3.41 5.80 8.74
CA TYR A 81 3.90 7.18 8.71
C TYR A 81 4.51 7.55 10.05
N GLN A 82 5.79 7.92 10.02
CA GLN A 82 6.52 8.47 11.16
C GLN A 82 7.27 9.72 10.71
N ASP A 83 7.02 10.83 11.39
CA ASP A 83 7.59 12.13 11.04
C ASP A 83 7.23 12.51 9.59
N THR A 84 8.25 12.80 8.76
CA THR A 84 8.12 13.13 7.33
C THR A 84 8.34 11.92 6.42
N THR A 85 8.43 10.71 6.98
CA THR A 85 8.78 9.48 6.24
C THR A 85 7.71 8.43 6.42
N PHE A 86 7.56 7.53 5.45
CA PHE A 86 6.71 6.36 5.58
C PHE A 86 7.50 5.08 5.30
N ILE A 87 7.05 3.99 5.90
CA ILE A 87 7.59 2.64 5.71
C ILE A 87 6.44 1.74 5.28
N ALA A 88 6.59 1.07 4.14
CA ALA A 88 5.67 0.02 3.75
C ALA A 88 5.96 -1.25 4.56
N VAL A 89 4.95 -1.72 5.29
CA VAL A 89 5.02 -2.89 6.16
C VAL A 89 4.13 -3.98 5.57
N TYR A 90 4.68 -5.16 5.37
CA TYR A 90 3.98 -6.29 4.75
C TYR A 90 3.71 -7.42 5.74
N ASN A 91 2.67 -8.21 5.45
CA ASN A 91 2.23 -9.45 6.11
C ASN A 91 1.65 -9.29 7.52
N GLN A 92 1.99 -8.23 8.26
CA GLN A 92 1.52 -8.02 9.62
C GLN A 92 1.41 -6.55 9.97
N HIS A 93 0.45 -6.23 10.84
CA HIS A 93 0.24 -4.88 11.32
C HIS A 93 1.50 -4.32 12.02
N PRO A 94 1.92 -3.07 11.75
CA PRO A 94 3.17 -2.49 12.28
C PRO A 94 3.29 -2.53 13.80
N LYS A 95 2.17 -2.41 14.52
CA LYS A 95 2.10 -2.52 15.99
C LYS A 95 2.79 -3.78 16.54
N ASN A 96 2.74 -4.89 15.81
CA ASN A 96 3.30 -6.17 16.26
C ASN A 96 4.81 -6.28 16.06
N SER A 97 5.45 -5.30 15.40
CA SER A 97 6.89 -5.29 15.16
C SER A 97 7.50 -3.90 15.22
N ILE A 98 6.83 -2.98 15.92
CA ILE A 98 7.28 -1.59 16.00
C ILE A 98 8.70 -1.47 16.57
N THR A 99 9.04 -2.25 17.60
CA THR A 99 10.39 -2.29 18.17
C THR A 99 11.45 -2.70 17.14
N ASP A 100 11.16 -3.70 16.31
CA ASP A 100 12.07 -4.14 15.25
C ASP A 100 12.19 -3.06 14.16
N ILE A 101 11.05 -2.50 13.74
CA ILE A 101 10.98 -1.45 12.72
C ILE A 101 11.78 -0.23 13.16
N GLU A 102 11.59 0.25 14.39
CA GLU A 102 12.34 1.39 14.93
C GLU A 102 13.83 1.10 15.04
N ARG A 103 14.21 -0.11 15.48
CA ARG A 103 15.61 -0.53 15.51
C ARG A 103 16.24 -0.47 14.13
N PHE A 104 15.58 -1.02 13.11
CA PHE A 104 16.11 -1.03 11.74
C PHE A 104 16.06 0.34 11.07
N LYS A 105 15.01 1.13 11.30
CA LYS A 105 14.92 2.53 10.89
C LYS A 105 16.13 3.30 11.42
N LYS A 106 16.47 3.15 12.71
CA LYS A 106 17.64 3.79 13.31
C LYS A 106 18.95 3.26 12.73
N MET A 107 19.07 1.94 12.53
CA MET A 107 20.28 1.31 12.01
C MET A 107 20.63 1.78 10.59
N TYR A 108 19.62 1.97 9.73
CA TYR A 108 19.83 2.27 8.31
C TYR A 108 19.58 3.74 7.92
N ARG A 109 19.25 4.59 8.90
CA ARG A 109 19.07 6.02 8.67
C ARG A 109 20.43 6.72 8.64
N THR A 110 20.72 7.35 7.51
CA THR A 110 21.79 8.34 7.35
C THR A 110 21.21 9.60 6.69
N ASP A 111 22.06 10.59 6.41
CA ASP A 111 21.66 11.77 5.63
C ASP A 111 21.19 11.42 4.20
N THR A 112 21.50 10.22 3.72
CA THR A 112 21.18 9.82 2.35
C THR A 112 20.47 8.48 2.25
N THR A 113 20.26 7.76 3.34
CA THR A 113 19.64 6.44 3.33
C THR A 113 18.55 6.34 4.37
N GLN A 114 17.52 5.56 4.09
CA GLN A 114 16.45 5.28 5.04
C GLN A 114 15.76 3.96 4.70
N LEU A 115 15.16 3.36 5.72
CA LEU A 115 14.30 2.18 5.55
C LEU A 115 13.01 2.58 4.82
N SER A 116 12.68 1.89 3.73
CA SER A 116 11.43 2.11 2.98
C SER A 116 10.45 0.95 3.11
N VAL A 117 10.95 -0.29 3.23
CA VAL A 117 10.11 -1.49 3.30
C VAL A 117 10.56 -2.40 4.43
N TYR A 118 9.60 -2.93 5.19
CA TYR A 118 9.79 -3.96 6.19
C TYR A 118 8.83 -5.11 5.93
N VAL A 119 9.36 -6.31 5.71
CA VAL A 119 8.58 -7.54 5.53
C VAL A 119 8.98 -8.52 6.61
N LYS A 120 8.02 -9.02 7.39
CA LYS A 120 8.27 -10.10 8.36
C LYS A 120 7.59 -11.39 7.91
N PHE A 121 8.32 -12.47 8.08
CA PHE A 121 7.88 -13.85 7.94
C PHE A 121 8.20 -14.57 9.24
N ASP A 122 7.68 -15.77 9.43
CA ASP A 122 7.92 -16.56 10.64
C ASP A 122 9.41 -16.78 10.92
N THR A 123 10.18 -17.00 9.86
CA THR A 123 11.60 -17.36 9.92
C THR A 123 12.56 -16.25 9.53
N GLY A 124 12.07 -15.07 9.15
CA GLY A 124 12.95 -14.04 8.64
C GLY A 124 12.33 -12.66 8.47
N ILE A 125 13.20 -11.69 8.23
CA ILE A 125 12.85 -10.31 7.94
C ILE A 125 13.56 -9.90 6.66
N THR A 126 12.84 -9.25 5.75
CA THR A 126 13.42 -8.61 4.56
C THR A 126 13.19 -7.11 4.66
N LEU A 127 14.25 -6.34 4.41
CA LEU A 127 14.25 -4.89 4.44
C LEU A 127 14.63 -4.36 3.06
N THR A 128 13.98 -3.29 2.63
CA THR A 128 14.46 -2.46 1.51
C THR A 128 14.94 -1.13 2.05
N ILE A 129 16.18 -0.78 1.70
CA ILE A 129 16.79 0.50 2.02
C ILE A 129 16.81 1.34 0.74
N ILE A 130 16.29 2.55 0.82
CA ILE A 130 16.36 3.55 -0.26
C ILE A 130 17.51 4.51 0.00
N ARG A 131 18.13 4.98 -1.08
CA ARG A 131 19.21 5.98 -1.05
C ARG A 131 18.88 7.16 -1.96
N LEU A 132 19.22 8.36 -1.50
CA LEU A 132 19.08 9.60 -2.27
C LEU A 132 20.09 9.59 -3.42
N CYS A 133 19.60 9.62 -4.66
CA CYS A 133 20.45 9.75 -5.84
C CYS A 133 20.99 11.18 -5.93
N LYS A 134 22.32 11.31 -5.89
CA LYS A 134 23.03 12.60 -5.97
C LYS A 134 23.83 12.79 -7.26
N ASP A 135 23.81 11.82 -8.18
CA ASP A 135 24.52 11.93 -9.46
C ASP A 135 23.75 12.80 -10.45
N SER A 136 23.87 14.12 -10.29
CA SER A 136 23.27 15.11 -11.19
C SER A 136 23.89 15.13 -12.59
N LYS A 137 25.02 14.45 -12.81
CA LYS A 137 25.78 14.53 -14.07
C LYS A 137 25.34 13.46 -15.05
N ASN A 138 25.03 12.28 -14.55
CA ASN A 138 24.68 11.13 -15.39
C ASN A 138 23.21 10.72 -15.30
N ASP A 139 22.42 11.27 -14.36
CA ASP A 139 21.05 10.84 -14.16
C ASP A 139 20.08 11.98 -13.78
N ASN A 140 19.44 12.56 -14.78
CA ASN A 140 18.40 13.58 -14.55
C ASN A 140 17.06 13.00 -14.08
N PHE A 141 16.83 11.69 -14.21
CA PHE A 141 15.53 11.09 -13.89
C PHE A 141 15.40 10.80 -12.40
N TYR A 142 16.45 10.28 -11.79
CA TYR A 142 16.49 9.91 -10.38
C TYR A 142 17.18 10.94 -9.49
N TYR A 143 17.93 11.91 -10.05
CA TYR A 143 18.59 12.94 -9.24
C TYR A 143 17.61 13.64 -8.28
N GLY A 144 18.01 13.74 -7.02
CA GLY A 144 17.21 14.35 -5.94
C GLY A 144 16.08 13.46 -5.42
N LYS A 145 15.93 12.23 -5.93
CA LYS A 145 14.93 11.26 -5.48
C LYS A 145 15.58 10.14 -4.68
N TYR A 146 14.82 9.59 -3.74
CA TYR A 146 15.18 8.33 -3.10
C TYR A 146 14.82 7.17 -4.02
N VAL A 147 15.76 6.25 -4.22
CA VAL A 147 15.61 5.07 -5.06
C VAL A 147 16.06 3.85 -4.29
N ASP A 148 15.42 2.70 -4.55
CA ASP A 148 15.80 1.42 -3.99
C ASP A 148 17.30 1.15 -4.19
N TRP A 149 17.99 0.91 -3.07
CA TRP A 149 19.45 0.75 -3.04
C TRP A 149 19.84 -0.65 -2.61
N ARG A 150 19.29 -1.15 -1.50
CA ARG A 150 19.66 -2.47 -0.98
C ARG A 150 18.46 -3.27 -0.51
N VAL A 151 18.51 -4.59 -0.74
CA VAL A 151 17.68 -5.57 -0.04
C VAL A 151 18.54 -6.28 0.98
N ILE A 152 18.08 -6.33 2.23
CA ILE A 152 18.80 -6.96 3.33
C ILE A 152 17.89 -8.00 3.97
N LYS A 153 18.38 -9.23 4.15
CA LYS A 153 17.64 -10.32 4.79
C LYS A 153 18.27 -10.73 6.10
N TYR A 154 17.41 -11.03 7.06
CA TYR A 154 17.75 -11.53 8.38
C TYR A 154 16.99 -12.81 8.67
N THR A 155 17.62 -13.74 9.38
CA THR A 155 16.92 -14.85 10.03
C THR A 155 16.49 -14.47 11.44
N THR A 156 15.27 -14.85 11.81
CA THR A 156 14.71 -14.66 13.17
C THR A 156 15.01 -15.85 14.09
N THR A 157 15.69 -16.89 13.60
CA THR A 157 16.03 -18.11 14.36
C THR A 157 17.12 -17.88 15.42
N THR A 158 17.79 -16.74 15.40
CA THR A 158 18.84 -16.36 16.36
C THR A 158 18.54 -14.99 16.97
N ASN A 159 19.03 -14.73 18.19
CA ASN A 159 18.99 -13.40 18.81
C ASN A 159 20.42 -12.98 19.20
N PRO A 160 20.99 -11.88 18.64
CA PRO A 160 20.37 -10.99 17.65
C PRO A 160 20.12 -11.69 16.31
N TYR A 161 19.21 -11.11 15.53
CA TYR A 161 18.92 -11.58 14.17
C TYR A 161 20.21 -11.60 13.35
N LEU A 162 20.48 -12.72 12.70
CA LEU A 162 21.65 -12.88 11.85
C LEU A 162 21.32 -12.39 10.45
N GLN A 163 22.12 -11.46 9.92
CA GLN A 163 22.02 -11.05 8.53
C GLN A 163 22.50 -12.19 7.62
N THR A 164 21.65 -12.61 6.69
CA THR A 164 21.93 -13.69 5.75
C THR A 164 22.27 -13.17 4.35
N GLU A 165 21.72 -12.01 3.97
CA GLU A 165 21.94 -11.41 2.66
C GLU A 165 21.97 -9.88 2.75
N ASN A 166 22.73 -9.25 1.84
CA ASN A 166 22.77 -7.82 1.63
C ASN A 166 23.13 -7.53 0.16
N GLU A 167 22.10 -7.31 -0.65
CA GLU A 167 22.21 -7.23 -2.11
C GLU A 167 21.99 -5.80 -2.60
N LEU A 168 22.82 -5.38 -3.57
CA LEU A 168 22.67 -4.11 -4.26
C LEU A 168 21.58 -4.21 -5.32
N ILE A 169 20.60 -3.30 -5.27
CA ILE A 169 19.52 -3.20 -6.26
C ILE A 169 20.02 -2.36 -7.44
N THR A 170 20.20 -3.00 -8.59
CA THR A 170 20.70 -2.33 -9.81
C THR A 170 19.65 -2.21 -10.91
N THR A 171 18.44 -2.74 -10.68
CA THR A 171 17.34 -2.78 -11.65
C THR A 171 16.91 -1.39 -12.10
N TRP A 172 16.84 -0.45 -11.15
CA TRP A 172 16.33 0.91 -11.39
C TRP A 172 17.44 1.92 -11.62
N TYR A 173 18.56 1.75 -10.92
CA TYR A 173 19.69 2.66 -10.94
C TYR A 173 21.01 1.91 -10.72
N LYS A 174 22.04 2.23 -11.51
CA LYS A 174 23.36 1.61 -11.37
C LYS A 174 24.17 2.37 -10.32
N TRP A 175 24.05 1.95 -9.07
CA TRP A 175 24.87 2.48 -7.99
C TRP A 175 26.36 2.20 -8.24
N THR A 176 27.18 3.24 -8.12
CA THR A 176 28.63 3.12 -7.97
C THR A 176 28.95 3.11 -6.49
N GLU A 177 29.60 2.04 -6.02
CA GLU A 177 30.02 1.88 -4.62
C GLU A 177 31.53 1.94 -4.47
#